data_AF-A0A8B6H8G4-F1
#
_entry.id   AF-A0A8B6H8G4-F1
#
_cell.length_a   1.000
_cell.length_b   1.000
_cell.length_c   1.000
_cell.angle_alpha   90.00
_cell.angle_beta   90.00
_cell.angle_gamma   90.00
#
_symmetry.space_group_name_H-M   'P 1'
#
loop_
_entity.id
_entity.type
_entity.pdbx_description
1 polymer ?
#
loop_
_entity_poly.entity_id
_entity_poly.type
_entity_poly.pdbx_seq_one_letter_code
_entity_poly.pdbx_strand_id
1 'polypeptide(L)'
;MTCVGSVTHASLRMSDSKTIKEYKGNFEIVSLVGTLSAGGHLHASLSDKDGNVFGGHVMGNLIVYTTAEIMVGECSGASFSREHDTRTGFKELLIEKPTQEG
;
A
#
# COMPACT_ATOMS: atom_id res chain seq x y z
N MET A 1 3.18 -7.79 1.69
CA MET A 1 1.77 -7.90 2.14
C MET A 1 0.89 -8.10 0.92
N THR A 2 -0.15 -8.93 1.03
CA THR A 2 -1.26 -9.02 0.08
C THR A 2 -2.59 -9.01 0.84
N CYS A 3 -3.67 -8.55 0.23
CA CYS A 3 -4.99 -8.49 0.86
C CYS A 3 -6.11 -8.52 -0.19
N VAL A 4 -7.22 -9.16 0.18
CA VAL A 4 -8.53 -9.11 -0.49
C VAL A 4 -9.58 -8.61 0.50
N GLY A 5 -10.70 -8.08 0.02
CA GLY A 5 -11.75 -7.56 0.89
C GLY A 5 -12.55 -6.45 0.22
N SER A 6 -13.10 -5.53 1.01
CA SER A 6 -13.89 -4.42 0.49
C SER A 6 -13.74 -3.15 1.32
N VAL A 7 -13.93 -1.99 0.70
CA VAL A 7 -13.84 -0.66 1.34
C VAL A 7 -15.02 0.23 0.96
N THR A 8 -15.36 1.17 1.86
CA THR A 8 -16.34 2.25 1.60
C THR A 8 -15.67 3.58 1.20
N HIS A 9 -14.37 3.69 1.45
CA HIS A 9 -13.57 4.88 1.20
C HIS A 9 -12.14 4.47 0.83
N ALA A 10 -11.51 5.21 -0.10
CA ALA A 10 -10.07 5.13 -0.32
C ALA A 10 -9.46 6.48 -0.74
N SER A 11 -8.29 6.83 -0.16
CA SER A 11 -7.43 7.94 -0.64
C SER A 11 -6.26 7.37 -1.43
N LEU A 12 -6.22 7.59 -2.75
CA LEU A 12 -5.17 7.08 -3.63
C LEU A 12 -4.43 8.21 -4.33
N ARG A 13 -3.08 8.17 -4.31
CA ARG A 13 -2.23 9.05 -5.10
C ARG A 13 -1.95 8.46 -6.47
N MET A 14 -2.10 9.29 -7.50
CA MET A 14 -1.95 8.92 -8.91
C MET A 14 -0.47 8.90 -9.34
N SER A 15 -0.22 8.42 -10.56
CA SER A 15 1.13 8.24 -11.13
C SER A 15 1.93 9.54 -11.29
N ASP A 16 1.28 10.70 -11.28
CA ASP A 16 1.95 12.01 -11.30
C ASP A 16 2.61 12.39 -9.97
N SER A 17 2.50 11.53 -8.95
CA SER A 17 3.04 11.70 -7.61
C SER A 17 2.53 12.93 -6.85
N LYS A 18 1.46 13.58 -7.34
CA LYS A 18 0.92 14.82 -6.77
C LYS A 18 -0.58 14.73 -6.52
N THR A 19 -1.32 14.19 -7.47
CA THR A 19 -2.77 14.15 -7.42
C THR A 19 -3.22 13.05 -6.47
N ILE A 20 -3.93 13.45 -5.41
CA ILE A 20 -4.62 12.53 -4.51
C ILE A 20 -6.10 12.56 -4.87
N LYS A 21 -6.67 11.38 -5.12
CA LYS A 21 -8.10 11.21 -5.38
C LYS A 21 -8.74 10.48 -4.21
N GLU A 22 -9.88 11.01 -3.79
CA GLU A 22 -10.76 10.42 -2.80
C GLU A 22 -11.87 9.66 -3.51
N TYR A 23 -12.05 8.40 -3.15
CA TYR A 23 -13.11 7.54 -3.66
C TYR A 23 -14.05 7.20 -2.50
N LYS A 24 -15.35 7.47 -2.67
CA LYS A 24 -16.40 7.14 -1.71
C LYS A 24 -17.46 6.28 -2.39
N GLY A 25 -17.79 5.16 -1.76
CA GLY A 25 -18.68 4.15 -2.34
C GLY A 25 -18.19 2.75 -1.97
N ASN A 26 -18.97 1.73 -2.32
CA ASN A 26 -18.59 0.35 -2.05
C ASN A 26 -17.66 -0.16 -3.16
N PHE A 27 -16.47 -0.60 -2.78
CA PHE A 27 -15.46 -1.11 -3.70
C PHE A 27 -14.88 -2.44 -3.19
N GLU A 28 -14.61 -3.36 -4.10
CA GLU A 28 -13.86 -4.58 -3.80
C GLU A 28 -12.36 -4.29 -3.90
N ILE A 29 -11.59 -4.73 -2.89
CA ILE A 29 -10.13 -4.79 -2.93
C ILE A 29 -9.75 -6.02 -3.78
N VAL A 30 -9.50 -5.79 -5.07
CA VAL A 30 -9.05 -6.85 -5.98
C VAL A 30 -7.53 -7.04 -5.94
N SER A 31 -6.80 -6.06 -5.39
CA SER A 31 -5.38 -6.18 -5.04
C SER A 31 -5.00 -5.09 -4.04
N LEU A 32 -4.35 -5.46 -2.94
CA LEU A 32 -3.65 -4.54 -2.05
C LEU A 32 -2.28 -5.13 -1.73
N VAL A 33 -1.23 -4.55 -2.31
CA VAL A 33 0.12 -5.12 -2.31
C VAL A 33 1.16 -4.11 -1.91
N GLY A 34 2.23 -4.57 -1.27
CA GLY A 34 3.39 -3.73 -1.00
C GLY A 34 4.28 -4.23 0.12
N THR A 35 5.26 -3.39 0.47
CA THR A 35 6.23 -3.64 1.53
C THR A 35 5.88 -2.87 2.80
N LEU A 36 6.13 -3.50 3.94
CA LEU A 36 5.96 -2.91 5.27
C LEU A 36 7.34 -2.78 5.92
N SER A 37 7.60 -1.64 6.54
CA SER A 37 8.77 -1.32 7.36
C SER A 37 8.31 -0.39 8.50
N ALA A 38 9.13 0.56 8.98
CA ALA A 38 8.67 1.65 9.85
C ALA A 38 7.52 2.49 9.24
N GLY A 39 7.28 2.37 7.93
CA GLY A 39 6.05 2.81 7.25
C GLY A 39 5.59 1.78 6.21
N GLY A 40 4.54 2.09 5.46
CA GLY A 40 4.07 1.25 4.36
C GLY A 40 4.33 1.88 3.00
N HIS A 41 4.69 1.07 2.01
CA HIS A 41 4.53 1.44 0.59
C HIS A 41 3.57 0.46 -0.04
N LEU A 42 2.29 0.82 0.01
CA LEU A 42 1.19 -0.01 -0.44
C LEU A 42 0.53 0.60 -1.67
N HIS A 43 0.23 -0.23 -2.65
CA HIS A 43 -0.58 0.11 -3.81
C HIS A 43 -1.86 -0.73 -3.76
N ALA A 44 -2.97 -0.14 -4.19
CA ALA A 44 -4.26 -0.80 -4.26
C ALA A 44 -4.86 -0.73 -5.67
N SER A 45 -5.54 -1.79 -6.08
CA SER A 45 -6.52 -1.80 -7.17
C SER A 45 -7.88 -2.11 -6.58
N LEU A 46 -8.86 -1.27 -6.88
CA LEU A 46 -10.23 -1.33 -6.39
C LEU A 46 -11.18 -1.51 -7.57
N SER A 47 -12.20 -2.34 -7.41
CA SER A 47 -13.28 -2.51 -8.39
C SER A 47 -14.58 -1.91 -7.87
N ASP A 48 -15.26 -1.12 -8.70
CA ASP A 48 -16.61 -0.65 -8.40
C ASP A 48 -17.69 -1.70 -8.71
N LYS A 49 -18.95 -1.34 -8.45
CA LYS A 49 -20.14 -2.18 -8.70
C LYS A 49 -20.32 -2.58 -10.17
N ASP A 50 -19.72 -1.85 -11.11
CA ASP A 50 -19.82 -2.07 -12.55
C ASP A 50 -18.61 -2.88 -13.07
N GLY A 51 -17.68 -3.26 -12.19
CA GLY A 51 -16.47 -4.00 -12.54
C GLY A 51 -15.32 -3.12 -13.05
N ASN A 52 -15.44 -1.79 -13.00
CA ASN A 52 -14.35 -0.92 -13.42
C ASN A 52 -13.27 -0.92 -12.36
N VAL A 53 -12.03 -1.16 -12.79
CA VAL A 53 -10.88 -1.20 -11.90
C VAL A 53 -10.10 0.11 -11.99
N PHE A 54 -9.82 0.70 -10.83
CA PHE A 54 -8.92 1.85 -10.69
C PHE A 54 -7.95 1.61 -9.54
N GLY A 55 -6.80 2.29 -9.56
CA GLY A 55 -5.76 2.03 -8.57
C GLY A 55 -4.77 3.17 -8.41
N GLY A 56 -3.92 3.03 -7.40
CA GLY A 56 -2.89 4.02 -7.08
C GLY A 56 -2.14 3.69 -5.81
N HIS A 57 -1.27 4.61 -5.42
CA HIS A 57 -0.52 4.54 -4.16
C HIS A 57 -1.45 4.87 -2.99
N VAL A 58 -1.50 4.01 -1.98
CA VAL A 58 -2.37 4.18 -0.81
C VAL A 58 -1.85 5.33 0.06
N MET A 59 -2.65 6.39 0.20
CA MET A 59 -2.36 7.49 1.10
C MET A 59 -3.03 7.34 2.47
N GLY A 60 -4.02 6.45 2.58
CA GLY A 60 -4.80 6.23 3.80
C GLY A 60 -6.30 6.21 3.51
N ASN A 61 -7.09 6.40 4.57
CA ASN A 61 -8.56 6.37 4.54
C ASN A 61 -9.14 5.18 3.74
N LEU A 62 -8.47 4.03 3.80
CA LEU A 62 -8.99 2.76 3.29
C LEU A 62 -9.92 2.18 4.37
N ILE A 63 -11.17 2.63 4.35
CA ILE A 63 -12.14 2.24 5.38
C ILE A 63 -12.81 0.94 4.97
N VAL A 64 -12.50 -0.14 5.69
CA VAL A 64 -13.07 -1.47 5.45
C VAL A 64 -14.59 -1.40 5.44
N TYR A 65 -15.22 -2.04 4.45
CA TYR A 65 -16.67 -2.14 4.36
C TYR A 65 -17.18 -3.39 5.07
N THR A 66 -16.83 -4.58 4.56
CA THR A 66 -17.23 -5.86 5.17
C THR A 66 -16.06 -6.57 5.83
N THR A 67 -14.98 -6.79 5.10
CA THR A 67 -13.77 -7.47 5.57
C THR A 67 -12.53 -6.97 4.84
N ALA A 68 -11.38 -7.21 5.45
CA ALA A 68 -10.08 -7.15 4.81
C ALA A 68 -9.26 -8.35 5.29
N GLU A 69 -9.08 -9.33 4.41
CA GLU A 69 -8.34 -10.55 4.68
C GLU A 69 -6.88 -10.33 4.29
N ILE A 70 -6.07 -9.98 5.29
CA ILE A 70 -4.69 -9.53 5.10
C ILE A 70 -3.71 -10.66 5.37
N MET A 71 -2.79 -10.88 4.43
CA MET A 71 -1.64 -11.77 4.59
C MET A 71 -0.34 -10.96 4.63
N VAL A 72 0.41 -11.10 5.72
CA VAL A 72 1.72 -10.48 5.92
C VAL A 72 2.80 -11.55 5.90
N GLY A 73 3.74 -11.42 4.97
CA GLY A 73 4.97 -12.21 4.98
C GLY A 73 6.07 -11.42 5.68
N GLU A 74 6.70 -12.05 6.67
CA GLU A 74 7.84 -11.48 7.40
C GLU A 74 9.15 -12.01 6.80
N CYS A 75 10.12 -11.11 6.62
CA CYS A 75 11.46 -11.47 6.14
C CYS A 75 12.47 -11.32 7.28
N SER A 76 12.50 -12.28 8.20
CA SER A 76 13.30 -12.21 9.44
C SER A 76 14.81 -12.08 9.20
N GLY A 77 15.29 -12.43 8.01
CA GLY A 77 16.70 -12.29 7.60
C GLY A 77 17.08 -10.92 7.04
N ALA A 78 16.17 -9.95 7.06
CA ALA A 78 16.40 -8.61 6.54
C ALA A 78 15.74 -7.52 7.41
N SER A 79 16.37 -6.35 7.45
CA SER A 79 15.78 -5.12 7.97
C SER A 79 15.44 -4.20 6.80
N PHE A 80 14.20 -3.69 6.77
CA PHE A 80 13.75 -2.76 5.75
C PHE A 80 13.70 -1.35 6.32
N SER A 81 14.40 -0.42 5.68
CA SER A 81 14.34 1.00 5.97
C SER A 81 14.05 1.78 4.69
N ARG A 82 13.92 3.11 4.79
CA ARG A 82 13.82 3.96 3.60
C ARG A 82 14.72 5.17 3.71
N GLU A 83 15.57 5.35 2.71
CA GLU A 83 16.53 6.46 2.63
C GLU A 83 16.25 7.35 1.43
N HIS A 84 16.58 8.63 1.55
CA HIS A 84 16.38 9.57 0.45
C HIS A 84 17.38 9.29 -0.68
N ASP A 85 16.87 8.96 -1.87
CA ASP A 85 17.67 8.85 -3.08
C ASP A 85 17.57 10.16 -3.88
N THR A 86 18.70 10.83 -4.08
CA THR A 86 18.77 12.10 -4.82
C THR A 86 18.41 11.97 -6.30
N ARG A 87 18.48 10.76 -6.87
CA ARG A 87 18.14 10.49 -8.28
C ARG A 87 16.63 10.43 -8.50
N THR A 88 15.89 9.91 -7.52
CA THR A 88 14.43 9.78 -7.61
C THR A 88 13.72 10.93 -6.91
N GLY A 89 14.37 11.56 -5.93
CA GLY A 89 13.77 12.58 -5.07
C GLY A 89 12.87 12.00 -3.97
N PHE A 90 12.82 10.67 -3.82
CA PHE A 90 11.94 9.98 -2.88
C PHE A 90 12.73 9.14 -1.86
N LYS A 91 12.03 8.67 -0.84
CA LYS A 91 12.58 7.71 0.12
C LYS A 91 12.42 6.30 -0.43
N GLU A 92 13.51 5.74 -0.95
CA GLU A 92 13.53 4.41 -1.56
C GLU A 92 13.79 3.30 -0.56
N LEU A 93 13.43 2.07 -0.92
CA LEU A 93 13.63 0.91 -0.06
C LEU A 93 15.13 0.59 0.06
N LEU A 94 15.62 0.56 1.30
CA LEU A 94 16.92 0.02 1.65
C LEU A 94 16.72 -1.30 2.40
N ILE A 95 17.48 -2.32 2.00
CA ILE A 95 17.43 -3.65 2.59
C ILE A 95 18.80 -3.96 3.19
N GLU A 96 18.82 -4.24 4.48
CA GLU A 96 20.04 -4.55 5.23
C GLU A 96 19.88 -5.87 5.99
N LYS A 97 20.97 -6.38 6.56
CA LYS A 97 20.87 -7.47 7.53
C LYS A 97 20.25 -6.92 8.83
N PRO A 98 19.46 -7.71 9.57
CA PRO A 98 19.01 -7.32 10.90
C PRO A 98 20.23 -7.05 11.78
N THR A 99 20.19 -5.97 12.54
CA THR A 99 21.18 -5.73 13.60
C THR A 99 21.08 -6.89 14.59
N GLN A 100 22.17 -7.64 14.80
CA GLN A 100 22.17 -8.66 15.85
C GLN A 100 22.00 -7.93 17.19
N GLU A 101 20.89 -8.15 17.89
CA GLU A 101 20.82 -7.86 19.32
C GLU A 101 21.77 -8.84 20.00
N GLY A 102 22.83 -8.30 20.62
CA GLY A 102 23.82 -9.06 21.38
C GLY A 102 23.31 -9.48 22.74
#